data_AF-A0A966KVD2-F1
#
_entry.id   AF-A0A966KVD2-F1
#
_cell.length_a   1.000
_cell.length_b   1.000
_cell.length_c   1.000
_cell.angle_alpha   90.00
_cell.angle_beta   90.00
_cell.angle_gamma   90.00
#
_symmetry.space_group_name_H-M   'P 1'
#
loop_
_entity.id
_entity.type
_entity.pdbx_description
1 polymer ?
#
loop_
_entity_poly.entity_id
_entity_poly.type
_entity_poly.pdbx_seq_one_letter_code
_entity_poly.pdbx_strand_id
1 'polypeptide(L)'
;MKSAPKIYIADHRGTVGSAIARTLISQGTPASSIVTRTQAELDLCNQQAVQTFFSQEQPSQVYLAAAKVGGIYANNTSQETKPGSANFHA
;
A
#
# COMPACT_ATOMS: atom_id res chain seq x y z
N MET A 1 -8.87 -25.89 9.13
CA MET A 1 -9.43 -25.29 7.89
C MET A 1 -8.65 -24.02 7.60
N LYS A 2 -8.11 -23.86 6.39
CA LYS A 2 -7.32 -22.67 6.03
C LYS A 2 -8.29 -21.55 5.66
N SER A 3 -8.31 -20.46 6.43
CA SER A 3 -9.13 -19.29 6.10
C SER A 3 -8.75 -18.77 4.71
N ALA A 4 -9.74 -18.28 3.96
CA ALA A 4 -9.49 -17.66 2.67
C ALA A 4 -8.46 -16.52 2.84
N PRO A 5 -7.46 -16.43 1.95
CA PRO A 5 -6.41 -15.41 2.07
C PRO A 5 -7.02 -14.02 1.96
N LYS A 6 -6.82 -13.18 2.98
CA LYS A 6 -7.24 -11.78 2.96
C LYS A 6 -6.18 -10.89 2.36
N ILE A 7 -6.60 -9.90 1.58
CA ILE A 7 -5.77 -8.88 0.95
C ILE A 7 -6.21 -7.52 1.48
N TYR A 8 -5.31 -6.79 2.14
CA TYR A 8 -5.58 -5.43 2.57
C TYR A 8 -5.11 -4.42 1.51
N ILE A 9 -5.96 -3.46 1.14
CA ILE A 9 -5.62 -2.35 0.25
C ILE A 9 -5.79 -1.03 1.00
N ALA A 10 -4.67 -0.36 1.28
CA ALA A 10 -4.68 1.00 1.82
C ALA A 10 -5.00 2.01 0.70
N ASP A 11 -5.71 3.09 1.04
CA ASP A 11 -6.18 4.09 0.08
C ASP A 11 -6.94 3.52 -1.13
N HIS A 12 -7.82 2.54 -0.87
CA HIS A 12 -8.64 1.88 -1.88
C HIS A 12 -9.57 2.82 -2.69
N ARG A 13 -9.79 4.06 -2.23
CA ARG A 13 -10.59 5.08 -2.92
C ARG A 13 -9.74 5.99 -3.82
N GLY A 14 -8.43 5.97 -3.67
CA GLY A 14 -7.49 6.70 -4.52
C GLY A 14 -7.36 6.09 -5.93
N THR A 15 -6.68 6.80 -6.82
CA THR A 15 -6.49 6.38 -8.22
C THR A 15 -5.83 5.00 -8.32
N VAL A 16 -4.75 4.79 -7.56
CA VAL A 16 -3.99 3.53 -7.57
C VAL A 16 -4.73 2.44 -6.81
N GLY A 17 -5.19 2.72 -5.58
CA GLY A 17 -5.87 1.72 -4.76
C GLY A 17 -7.16 1.18 -5.41
N SER A 18 -7.96 2.06 -6.03
CA SER A 18 -9.16 1.63 -6.74
C SER A 18 -8.84 0.81 -7.99
N ALA A 19 -7.76 1.13 -8.71
CA ALA A 19 -7.31 0.35 -9.85
C ALA A 19 -6.85 -1.05 -9.43
N ILE A 20 -6.05 -1.15 -8.36
CA ILE A 20 -5.63 -2.44 -7.79
C ILE A 20 -6.84 -3.30 -7.42
N ALA A 21 -7.82 -2.73 -6.71
CA ALA A 21 -9.03 -3.46 -6.34
C ALA A 21 -9.80 -4.00 -7.57
N ARG A 22 -10.00 -3.15 -8.59
CA ARG A 22 -10.64 -3.56 -9.85
C ARG A 22 -9.86 -4.69 -10.54
N THR A 23 -8.54 -4.56 -10.62
CA THR A 23 -7.67 -5.56 -11.26
C THR A 23 -7.73 -6.89 -10.52
N LEU A 24 -7.61 -6.90 -9.19
CA LEU A 24 -7.68 -8.13 -8.39
C LEU A 24 -9.01 -8.86 -8.59
N ILE A 25 -10.13 -8.12 -8.58
CA ILE A 25 -11.45 -8.67 -8.83
C ILE A 25 -11.54 -9.25 -10.25
N SER A 26 -11.04 -8.52 -11.26
CA SER A 26 -11.05 -9.01 -12.66
C SER A 26 -10.19 -10.27 -12.87
N GLN A 27 -9.18 -10.48 -12.03
CA GLN A 27 -8.32 -11.66 -12.05
C GLN A 27 -8.89 -12.84 -11.24
N GLY A 28 -10.12 -12.72 -10.73
CA GLY A 28 -10.82 -13.79 -10.01
C GLY A 28 -10.66 -13.76 -8.49
N THR A 29 -10.09 -12.69 -7.92
CA THR A 29 -10.08 -12.51 -6.47
C THR A 29 -11.50 -12.19 -5.99
N PRO A 30 -12.08 -12.97 -5.05
CA PRO A 30 -13.38 -12.66 -4.49
C PRO A 30 -13.35 -11.30 -3.77
N ALA A 31 -14.34 -10.44 -4.01
CA ALA A 31 -14.44 -9.15 -3.34
C ALA A 31 -14.50 -9.29 -1.80
N SER A 32 -15.05 -10.41 -1.29
CA SER A 32 -15.07 -10.75 0.14
C SER A 32 -13.69 -11.03 0.76
N SER A 33 -12.67 -11.30 -0.06
CA SER A 33 -11.28 -11.48 0.39
C SER A 33 -10.50 -10.17 0.44
N ILE A 34 -11.07 -9.07 -0.08
CA ILE A 34 -10.46 -7.75 -0.06
C ILE A 34 -10.94 -6.99 1.16
N VAL A 35 -10.01 -6.64 2.04
CA VAL A 35 -10.24 -5.80 3.20
C VAL A 35 -9.78 -4.39 2.86
N THR A 36 -10.60 -3.40 3.18
CA THR A 36 -10.26 -1.99 2.99
C THR A 36 -10.59 -1.20 4.25
N ARG A 37 -9.89 -0.09 4.45
CA ARG A 37 -10.20 0.91 5.47
C ARG A 37 -10.00 2.30 4.89
N THR A 38 -10.85 3.23 5.28
CA THR A 38 -10.66 4.65 5.06
C THR A 38 -9.65 5.21 6.07
N GLN A 39 -9.07 6.38 5.79
CA GLN A 39 -8.17 7.05 6.73
C GLN A 39 -8.84 7.35 8.09
N ALA A 40 -10.15 7.56 8.11
CA ALA A 40 -10.90 7.78 9.35
C ALA A 40 -11.10 6.48 10.16
N GLU A 41 -11.14 5.32 9.49
CA GLU A 41 -11.28 4.02 10.14
C GLU A 41 -9.94 3.44 10.60
N LEU A 42 -8.86 3.77 9.89
CA LEU A 42 -7.50 3.34 10.22
C LEU A 42 -6.48 4.41 9.83
N ASP A 43 -5.94 5.09 10.84
CA ASP A 43 -4.77 5.93 10.66
C ASP A 43 -3.50 5.06 10.64
N LEU A 44 -2.87 4.98 9.46
CA LEU A 44 -1.65 4.19 9.26
C LEU A 44 -0.43 4.78 9.97
N CYS A 45 -0.48 6.04 10.40
CA CYS A 45 0.56 6.65 11.23
C CYS A 45 0.45 6.23 12.71
N ASN A 46 -0.69 5.68 13.13
CA ASN A 46 -0.90 5.21 14.48
C ASN A 46 -0.54 3.71 14.59
N GLN A 47 0.63 3.44 15.16
CA GLN A 47 1.16 2.08 15.29
C GLN A 47 0.23 1.14 16.06
N GLN A 48 -0.41 1.62 17.14
CA GLN A 48 -1.32 0.81 17.95
C GLN A 48 -2.57 0.42 17.14
N ALA A 49 -3.15 1.36 16.40
CA ALA A 49 -4.30 1.10 15.54
C ALA A 49 -3.97 0.08 14.44
N VAL A 50 -2.80 0.22 13.80
CA VAL A 50 -2.30 -0.74 12.81
C VAL A 50 -2.11 -2.12 13.44
N GLN A 51 -1.48 -2.21 14.61
CA GLN A 51 -1.25 -3.50 15.26
C GLN A 51 -2.55 -4.22 15.62
N THR A 52 -3.54 -3.48 16.14
CA THR A 52 -4.87 -4.01 16.43
C THR A 52 -5.56 -4.49 15.15
N PHE A 53 -5.53 -3.70 14.08
CA PHE A 53 -6.11 -4.06 12.79
C PHE A 53 -5.48 -5.32 12.20
N PHE A 54 -4.15 -5.42 12.18
CA PHE A 54 -3.45 -6.59 11.63
C PHE A 54 -3.69 -7.85 12.47
N SER A 55 -3.80 -7.72 13.79
CA SER A 55 -4.09 -8.87 14.67
C SER A 55 -5.51 -9.42 14.46
N GLN A 56 -6.47 -8.54 14.16
CA GLN A 56 -7.87 -8.91 13.90
C GLN A 56 -8.07 -9.46 12.49
N GLU A 57 -7.58 -8.75 11.48
CA GLU A 57 -7.85 -9.08 10.08
C GLU A 57 -6.89 -10.14 9.54
N GLN A 58 -5.65 -10.18 10.04
CA GLN A 58 -4.59 -11.10 9.59
C GLN A 58 -4.46 -11.18 8.06
N PRO A 59 -4.29 -10.03 7.37
CA PRO A 59 -4.12 -10.03 5.92
C PRO A 59 -2.84 -10.78 5.54
N SER A 60 -2.96 -11.64 4.53
CA SER A 60 -1.83 -12.39 3.94
C SER A 60 -1.05 -11.57 2.92
N GLN A 61 -1.67 -10.53 2.37
CA GLN A 61 -1.09 -9.61 1.40
C GLN A 61 -1.54 -8.19 1.71
N VAL A 62 -0.66 -7.22 1.48
CA VAL A 62 -0.92 -5.80 1.71
C VAL A 62 -0.47 -5.00 0.50
N TYR A 63 -1.39 -4.23 -0.08
CA TYR A 63 -1.10 -3.22 -1.09
C TYR A 63 -1.20 -1.83 -0.44
N LEU A 64 -0.04 -1.23 -0.19
CA LEU A 64 0.06 0.10 0.44
C LEU A 64 0.01 1.20 -0.62
N ALA A 65 -1.19 1.59 -1.08
CA ALA A 65 -1.36 2.69 -2.03
C ALA A 65 -1.52 4.06 -1.34
N ALA A 66 -1.68 4.08 -0.01
CA ALA A 66 -1.75 5.30 0.77
C ALA A 66 -0.37 5.99 0.81
N ALA A 67 -0.21 7.04 0.01
CA ALA A 67 0.99 7.86 0.02
C ALA A 67 0.62 9.34 -0.13
N LYS A 68 1.30 10.21 0.65
CA LYS A 68 1.27 11.64 0.41
C LYS A 68 2.28 11.96 -0.69
N VAL A 69 1.83 11.97 -1.93
CA VAL A 69 2.63 12.44 -3.07
C VAL A 69 2.56 13.97 -3.10
N GLY A 70 3.69 14.67 -3.26
CA GLY A 70 3.75 16.15 -3.31
C GLY A 70 3.14 16.76 -4.58
N GLY A 71 2.06 16.18 -5.11
CA GLY A 71 1.52 16.46 -6.43
C GLY A 71 2.34 15.79 -7.54
N ILE A 72 1.81 15.88 -8.77
CA ILE A 72 2.47 15.32 -9.99
C ILE A 72 3.86 15.94 -10.18
N TYR A 73 4.05 17.20 -9.75
CA TYR A 73 5.31 17.92 -9.87
C TYR A 73 6.42 17.38 -8.95
N ALA A 74 6.12 17.02 -7.70
CA ALA A 74 7.11 16.45 -6.77
C ALA A 74 7.50 15.00 -7.11
N ASN A 75 6.67 14.30 -7.88
CA ASN A 75 6.94 12.91 -8.27
C ASN A 75 8.04 12.79 -9.34
N ASN A 76 8.37 13.89 -10.04
CA ASN A 76 9.39 13.90 -11.09
C ASN A 76 10.81 14.20 -10.58
N THR A 77 10.98 14.58 -9.32
CA THR A 77 12.28 15.04 -8.79
C THR A 77 13.10 13.94 -8.10
N SER A 78 12.57 12.71 -7.98
CA SER A 78 13.26 11.60 -7.32
C SER A 78 14.21 10.79 -8.22
N GLN A 79 14.48 11.25 -9.44
CA GLN A 79 15.62 10.78 -10.24
C GLN A 79 16.86 11.59 -9.84
N GLU A 80 17.25 11.54 -8.57
CA GLU A 80 18.57 12.04 -8.16
C GLU A 80 19.59 10.98 -8.58
N THR A 81 20.11 11.13 -9.79
CA THR A 81 21.34 10.45 -10.21
C THR A 81 22.43 10.91 -9.25
N LYS A 82 22.81 10.09 -8.27
CA LYS A 82 24.06 10.29 -7.53
C LYS A 82 25.23 10.13 -8.52
N PRO A 83 26.01 11.17 -8.84
CA PRO A 83 27.29 10.97 -9.49
C PRO A 83 28.20 10.30 -8.46
N GLY A 84 28.83 9.20 -8.86
CA GLY A 84 29.51 8.27 -7.99
C GLY A 84 30.57 8.88 -7.08
N SER A 85 30.57 8.40 -5.83
CA SER A 85 31.77 8.33 -5.01
C SER A 85 32.72 7.29 -5.62
N ALA A 86 33.51 7.69 -6.62
CA ALA A 86 34.68 6.95 -7.04
C ALA A 86 35.91 7.56 -6.35
N ASN A 87 36.14 7.15 -5.10
CA ASN A 87 37.48 7.14 -4.54
C ASN A 87 38.23 5.99 -5.20
N PHE A 88 39.17 6.30 -6.09
CA PHE A 88 40.30 5.41 -6.37
C PHE A 88 41.59 6.12 -5.93
N HIS A 89 42.36 5.40 -5.12
CA HIS A 89 43.66 5.77 -4.59
C HIS A 89 44.74 5.79 -5.70
N ALA A 90 45.68 6.72 -5.53
CA ALA A 90 47.04 6.82 -6.10
C ALA A 90 47.17 7.01 -7.62
#